data_AF-A0AA88GFS9-F1
#
_entry.id   AF-A0AA88GFS9-F1
#
_cell.length_a   1.000
_cell.length_b   1.000
_cell.length_c   1.000
_cell.angle_alpha   90.00
_cell.angle_beta   90.00
_cell.angle_gamma   90.00
#
_symmetry.space_group_name_H-M   'P 1'
#
loop_
_entity.id
_entity.type
_entity.pdbx_description
1 polymer ?
#
loop_
_entity_poly.entity_id
_entity_poly.type
_entity_poly.pdbx_seq_one_letter_code
_entity_poly.pdbx_strand_id
1 'polypeptide(L)'
;MSSSLGVNEIRSNQEIHFWKSFDIDRWYPLVMASSSLHHDPKEGKKKNPLLTFPTHFIPLSLEQIYLVYKFMQDQTRMKEYKRRISMQLGATSFHHVQDLFQDSEPVIRYIISEMEKYFSGPDESLSQDEFCQHSHDMSIVSKKSIRKAVFLRLSGNSPKDSAEHRKMKRNQEHLYQQLVKHVALIEEYMTLQNAYRTHTQDSIPSRFFKMQNELFKILRGEFSQLLKVSSNDIMYGVNLILMSKRIRRGFEWILTNYYHHKDSSLNYTYIALREWHDNVDLRNEFRCFVHNKKLVAISQYDQHVFHPHVCEHKEEYVGAVKEFFENALSRRLEAHFESYVFDVMVVLKGESTCHDDTYPSRDEYGFITSSSSKVYLIELNPYDYHSSACLFNWKTDASILYGSDEEVAIRVTTQEVQKFDHLWEYLDILQKVLDRRKQEQLQRLSMLGLCVASFLGGCLFCKYFLGRSSTHTQ
;
A
#
# COMPACT_ATOMS: atom_id res chain seq x y z
N MET A 1 7.28 -29.54 42.29
CA MET A 1 6.17 -28.63 41.94
C MET A 1 6.67 -27.65 40.88
N SER A 2 6.59 -28.04 39.60
CA SER A 2 6.82 -27.15 38.46
C SER A 2 5.45 -26.78 37.90
N SER A 3 5.06 -25.53 38.08
CA SER A 3 3.76 -25.01 37.67
C SER A 3 3.64 -25.05 36.14
N SER A 4 2.71 -25.87 35.64
CA SER A 4 2.25 -25.92 34.26
C SER A 4 1.33 -24.75 33.89
N LEU A 5 1.65 -23.54 34.36
CA LEU A 5 0.99 -22.31 33.95
C LEU A 5 1.66 -21.82 32.66
N GLY A 6 0.86 -21.50 31.63
CA GLY A 6 1.34 -20.62 30.57
C GLY A 6 1.32 -21.13 29.13
N VAL A 7 0.59 -22.18 28.75
CA VAL A 7 0.36 -22.45 27.31
C VAL A 7 -1.11 -22.30 26.92
N ASN A 8 -2.04 -22.83 27.72
CA ASN A 8 -3.47 -22.67 27.45
C ASN A 8 -4.01 -21.29 27.85
N GLU A 9 -3.49 -20.73 28.94
CA GLU A 9 -3.87 -19.39 29.44
C GLU A 9 -3.30 -18.27 28.55
N ILE A 10 -2.15 -18.51 27.93
CA ILE A 10 -1.58 -17.63 26.91
C ILE A 10 -2.47 -17.62 25.66
N ARG A 11 -2.99 -18.76 25.18
CA ARG A 11 -3.90 -18.79 24.02
C ARG A 11 -5.22 -18.06 24.27
N SER A 12 -5.85 -18.25 25.44
CA SER A 12 -7.10 -17.55 25.77
C SER A 12 -6.88 -16.04 25.93
N ASN A 13 -5.78 -15.62 26.56
CA ASN A 13 -5.45 -14.20 26.69
C ASN A 13 -4.98 -13.58 25.35
N GLN A 14 -4.34 -14.36 24.47
CA GLN A 14 -3.94 -13.93 23.12
C GLN A 14 -5.13 -13.69 22.20
N GLU A 15 -6.16 -14.55 22.26
CA GLU A 15 -7.44 -14.29 21.61
C GLU A 15 -8.04 -12.99 22.16
N ILE A 16 -8.13 -12.83 23.49
CA ILE A 16 -8.67 -11.63 24.16
C ILE A 16 -7.97 -10.32 23.74
N HIS A 17 -6.65 -10.32 23.57
CA HIS A 17 -5.90 -9.14 23.12
C HIS A 17 -6.06 -8.85 21.62
N PHE A 18 -6.12 -9.89 20.78
CA PHE A 18 -6.48 -9.75 19.37
C PHE A 18 -7.92 -9.21 19.19
N TRP A 19 -8.81 -9.36 20.17
CA TRP A 19 -10.17 -8.78 20.11
C TRP A 19 -10.18 -7.26 20.46
N LYS A 20 -9.36 -6.78 21.42
CA LYS A 20 -9.20 -5.34 21.74
C LYS A 20 -8.54 -4.55 20.61
N SER A 21 -7.77 -5.26 19.80
CA SER A 21 -7.10 -4.84 18.57
C SER A 21 -8.03 -4.10 17.59
N PHE A 22 -9.27 -4.57 17.45
CA PHE A 22 -10.25 -4.03 16.51
C PHE A 22 -10.98 -2.78 17.02
N ASP A 23 -10.95 -2.53 18.34
CA ASP A 23 -11.47 -1.27 18.89
C ASP A 23 -10.66 -0.08 18.36
N ILE A 24 -9.33 -0.19 18.22
CA ILE A 24 -8.49 0.88 17.67
C ILE A 24 -8.97 1.35 16.28
N ASP A 25 -9.40 0.42 15.43
CA ASP A 25 -9.98 0.74 14.14
C ASP A 25 -11.34 1.44 14.28
N ARG A 26 -12.22 0.99 15.19
CA ARG A 26 -13.49 1.69 15.50
C ARG A 26 -13.27 3.12 15.99
N TRP A 27 -12.17 3.34 16.72
CA TRP A 27 -11.79 4.66 17.19
C TRP A 27 -11.14 5.51 16.11
N TYR A 28 -10.68 4.95 14.99
CA TYR A 28 -10.06 5.75 13.93
C TYR A 28 -11.01 6.86 13.43
N PRO A 29 -12.29 6.61 13.06
CA PRO A 29 -13.22 7.69 12.75
C PRO A 29 -13.47 8.66 13.93
N LEU A 30 -13.50 8.20 15.18
CA LEU A 30 -13.76 9.05 16.36
C LEU A 30 -12.57 9.95 16.72
N VAL A 31 -11.35 9.41 16.70
CA VAL A 31 -10.09 10.13 16.89
C VAL A 31 -9.91 11.16 15.77
N MET A 32 -10.26 10.79 14.54
CA MET A 32 -10.15 11.66 13.37
C MET A 32 -11.26 12.72 13.29
N ALA A 33 -12.49 12.40 13.72
CA ALA A 33 -13.64 13.30 13.71
C ALA A 33 -13.73 14.22 14.94
N SER A 34 -12.95 13.98 16.00
CA SER A 34 -12.88 14.81 17.21
C SER A 34 -12.26 16.20 16.96
N SER A 35 -13.00 17.03 16.24
CA SER A 35 -12.81 18.47 16.11
C SER A 35 -13.37 19.25 17.31
N SER A 36 -14.05 18.58 18.25
CA SER A 36 -14.92 19.22 19.25
C SER A 36 -14.43 19.22 20.71
N LEU A 37 -13.24 18.69 21.02
CA LEU A 37 -12.70 18.81 22.39
C LEU A 37 -11.95 20.14 22.53
N HIS A 38 -12.69 21.15 23.00
CA HIS A 38 -12.33 22.55 23.23
C HIS A 38 -12.22 23.43 21.97
N HIS A 39 -13.39 23.82 21.46
CA HIS A 39 -13.54 25.03 20.66
C HIS A 39 -13.36 26.23 21.60
N ASP A 40 -12.13 26.75 21.73
CA ASP A 40 -11.94 28.12 22.23
C ASP A 40 -12.32 29.06 21.07
N PRO A 41 -13.38 29.87 21.20
CA PRO A 41 -13.80 30.79 20.13
C PRO A 41 -12.76 31.86 19.79
N LYS A 42 -11.74 32.06 20.65
CA LYS A 42 -10.68 33.06 20.46
C LYS A 42 -9.48 32.55 19.68
N GLU A 43 -9.34 31.25 19.49
CA GLU A 43 -8.29 30.65 18.65
C GLU A 43 -8.95 30.14 17.37
N GLY A 44 -8.74 30.86 16.26
CA GLY A 44 -9.31 30.50 14.96
C GLY A 44 -9.11 29.02 14.60
N LYS A 45 -10.08 28.41 13.91
CA LYS A 45 -10.15 27.00 13.46
C LYS A 45 -8.89 26.18 13.81
N LYS A 46 -8.78 25.68 15.04
CA LYS A 46 -7.69 24.77 15.42
C LYS A 46 -7.80 23.51 14.57
N LYS A 47 -6.92 23.40 13.57
CA LYS A 47 -6.80 22.23 12.69
C LYS A 47 -6.50 21.02 13.57
N ASN A 48 -7.19 19.90 13.35
CA ASN A 48 -6.91 18.67 14.09
C ASN A 48 -5.57 18.10 13.58
N PRO A 49 -4.49 18.13 14.38
CA PRO A 49 -3.15 17.69 13.95
C PRO A 49 -3.07 16.19 13.69
N LEU A 50 -4.06 15.42 14.16
CA LEU A 50 -4.21 14.01 13.82
C LEU A 50 -4.93 13.79 12.50
N LEU A 51 -5.46 14.82 11.82
CA LEU A 51 -5.98 14.67 10.46
C LEU A 51 -4.84 14.25 9.54
N THR A 52 -4.72 12.93 9.41
CA THR A 52 -4.13 12.21 8.30
C THR A 52 -4.90 12.54 7.02
N PHE A 53 -4.39 12.03 5.91
CA PHE A 53 -4.97 12.15 4.59
C PHE A 53 -6.51 12.03 4.59
N PRO A 54 -7.24 12.90 3.85
CA PRO A 54 -8.69 12.84 3.74
C PRO A 54 -9.17 11.41 3.51
N THR A 55 -10.05 10.94 4.38
CA THR A 55 -10.56 9.57 4.37
C THR A 55 -12.08 9.60 4.19
N HIS A 56 -12.57 8.91 3.17
CA HIS A 56 -13.99 8.65 2.98
C HIS A 56 -14.31 7.21 3.40
N PHE A 57 -15.47 6.99 4.02
CA PHE A 57 -15.86 5.69 4.54
C PHE A 57 -17.10 5.18 3.81
N ILE A 58 -17.00 3.99 3.21
CA ILE A 58 -18.13 3.25 2.64
C ILE A 58 -18.62 2.26 3.69
N PRO A 59 -19.73 2.54 4.40
CA PRO A 59 -20.24 1.65 5.42
C PRO A 59 -20.81 0.36 4.81
N LEU A 60 -20.54 -0.78 5.44
CA LEU A 60 -21.09 -2.08 5.08
C LEU A 60 -21.82 -2.66 6.30
N SER A 61 -23.09 -3.00 6.12
CA SER A 61 -23.87 -3.77 7.09
C SER A 61 -23.36 -5.21 7.21
N LEU A 62 -23.72 -5.89 8.30
CA LEU A 62 -23.39 -7.30 8.49
C LEU A 62 -23.90 -8.23 7.38
N GLU A 63 -25.10 -7.97 6.84
CA GLU A 63 -25.64 -8.72 5.71
C GLU A 63 -24.78 -8.53 4.46
N GLN A 64 -24.40 -7.28 4.17
CA GLN A 64 -23.51 -6.97 3.04
C GLN A 64 -22.14 -7.64 3.20
N ILE A 65 -21.56 -7.61 4.41
CA ILE A 65 -20.30 -8.30 4.74
C ILE A 65 -20.44 -9.80 4.49
N TYR A 66 -21.52 -10.41 4.98
CA TYR A 66 -21.79 -11.84 4.83
C TYR A 66 -21.87 -12.24 3.35
N LEU A 67 -22.59 -11.47 2.52
CA LEU A 67 -22.74 -11.76 1.09
C LEU A 67 -21.40 -11.71 0.35
N VAL A 68 -20.57 -10.70 0.62
CA VAL A 68 -19.22 -10.59 0.02
C VAL A 68 -18.33 -11.71 0.52
N TYR A 69 -18.34 -12.01 1.83
CA TYR A 69 -17.56 -13.10 2.41
C TYR A 69 -17.94 -14.47 1.83
N LYS A 70 -19.25 -14.76 1.70
CA LYS A 70 -19.77 -15.97 1.08
C LYS A 70 -19.25 -16.14 -0.36
N PHE A 71 -19.22 -15.06 -1.14
CA PHE A 71 -18.61 -15.07 -2.47
C PHE A 71 -17.12 -15.39 -2.40
N MET A 72 -16.35 -14.75 -1.50
CA MET A 72 -14.91 -15.00 -1.34
C MET A 72 -14.58 -16.44 -0.90
N GLN A 73 -15.51 -17.15 -0.26
CA GLN A 73 -15.35 -18.55 0.17
C GLN A 73 -15.70 -19.56 -0.93
N ASP A 74 -16.54 -19.17 -1.90
CA ASP A 74 -16.94 -20.03 -3.00
C ASP A 74 -15.75 -20.33 -3.93
N GLN A 75 -15.13 -21.50 -3.75
CA GLN A 75 -13.91 -21.86 -4.48
C GLN A 75 -14.13 -21.94 -5.99
N THR A 76 -15.30 -22.41 -6.43
CA THR A 76 -15.61 -22.56 -7.85
C THR A 76 -15.74 -21.19 -8.50
N ARG A 77 -16.57 -20.30 -7.90
CA ARG A 77 -16.76 -18.95 -8.42
C ARG A 77 -15.50 -18.11 -8.30
N MET A 78 -14.76 -18.19 -7.21
CA MET A 78 -13.49 -17.46 -7.06
C MET A 78 -12.40 -17.98 -8.01
N LYS A 79 -12.37 -19.27 -8.35
CA LYS A 79 -11.45 -19.80 -9.36
C LYS A 79 -11.78 -19.22 -10.74
N GLU A 80 -13.06 -19.18 -11.10
CA GLU A 80 -13.51 -18.59 -12.36
C GLU A 80 -13.28 -17.08 -12.40
N TYR A 81 -13.57 -16.37 -11.30
CA TYR A 81 -13.26 -14.95 -11.13
C TYR A 81 -11.78 -14.67 -11.38
N LYS A 82 -10.89 -15.42 -10.69
CA LYS A 82 -9.44 -15.33 -10.85
C LYS A 82 -9.00 -15.60 -12.28
N ARG A 83 -9.64 -16.54 -12.98
CA ARG A 83 -9.38 -16.82 -14.39
C ARG A 83 -9.72 -15.62 -15.25
N ARG A 84 -10.91 -15.03 -15.09
CA ARG A 84 -11.38 -13.90 -15.91
C ARG A 84 -10.54 -12.63 -15.69
N ILE A 85 -10.17 -12.29 -14.45
CA ILE A 85 -9.30 -11.13 -14.17
C ILE A 85 -7.86 -11.33 -14.67
N SER A 86 -7.43 -12.57 -14.87
CA SER A 86 -6.10 -12.91 -15.42
C SER A 86 -6.04 -12.86 -16.96
N MET A 87 -7.18 -12.95 -17.65
CA MET A 87 -7.26 -12.92 -19.11
C MET A 87 -7.08 -11.50 -19.67
N GLN A 88 -6.87 -11.39 -20.98
CA GLN A 88 -6.25 -10.23 -21.64
C GLN A 88 -7.00 -8.88 -21.51
N LEU A 89 -8.22 -8.86 -20.94
CA LEU A 89 -9.04 -7.67 -20.64
C LEU A 89 -9.21 -7.37 -19.13
N GLY A 90 -8.53 -8.12 -18.24
CA GLY A 90 -8.37 -7.77 -16.82
C GLY A 90 -9.65 -7.61 -15.98
N ALA A 91 -10.82 -8.07 -16.46
CA ALA A 91 -12.12 -7.69 -15.91
C ALA A 91 -12.17 -6.22 -15.49
N THR A 92 -11.67 -5.33 -16.35
CA THR A 92 -11.61 -3.88 -16.08
C THR A 92 -13.00 -3.25 -15.97
N SER A 93 -14.04 -3.99 -16.36
CA SER A 93 -15.44 -3.61 -16.24
C SER A 93 -16.21 -4.63 -15.42
N PHE A 94 -17.12 -4.13 -14.59
CA PHE A 94 -18.06 -4.91 -13.80
C PHE A 94 -18.83 -5.94 -14.66
N HIS A 95 -19.23 -5.56 -15.87
CA HIS A 95 -20.02 -6.41 -16.77
C HIS A 95 -19.33 -7.73 -17.14
N HIS A 96 -18.00 -7.80 -17.11
CA HIS A 96 -17.26 -9.02 -17.46
C HIS A 96 -17.35 -10.11 -16.37
N VAL A 97 -17.74 -9.75 -15.14
CA VAL A 97 -17.74 -10.64 -13.96
C VAL A 97 -19.04 -10.61 -13.18
N GLN A 98 -20.02 -9.79 -13.58
CA GLN A 98 -21.27 -9.59 -12.84
C GLN A 98 -22.05 -10.90 -12.60
N ASP A 99 -22.03 -11.82 -13.57
CA ASP A 99 -22.69 -13.13 -13.50
C ASP A 99 -22.15 -14.02 -12.37
N LEU A 100 -20.93 -13.77 -11.91
CA LEU A 100 -20.30 -14.53 -10.83
C LEU A 100 -20.78 -14.07 -9.43
N PHE A 101 -21.23 -12.82 -9.28
CA PHE A 101 -21.54 -12.26 -7.97
C PHE A 101 -22.86 -12.79 -7.38
N GLN A 102 -23.89 -13.03 -8.22
CA GLN A 102 -25.19 -13.52 -7.76
C GLN A 102 -25.72 -12.66 -6.60
N ASP A 103 -25.99 -13.27 -5.42
CA ASP A 103 -26.46 -12.59 -4.22
C ASP A 103 -25.56 -11.41 -3.77
N SER A 104 -24.26 -11.42 -4.07
CA SER A 104 -23.35 -10.32 -3.71
C SER A 104 -23.32 -9.17 -4.72
N GLU A 105 -23.96 -9.32 -5.89
CA GLU A 105 -23.97 -8.31 -6.96
C GLU A 105 -24.43 -6.93 -6.47
N PRO A 106 -25.54 -6.80 -5.71
CA PRO A 106 -26.00 -5.50 -5.23
C PRO A 106 -24.98 -4.81 -4.31
N VAL A 107 -24.25 -5.60 -3.50
CA VAL A 107 -23.23 -5.08 -2.58
C VAL A 107 -22.01 -4.56 -3.36
N ILE A 108 -21.58 -5.29 -4.39
CA ILE A 108 -20.46 -4.84 -5.23
C ILE A 108 -20.85 -3.58 -6.01
N ARG A 109 -22.08 -3.50 -6.55
CA ARG A 109 -22.58 -2.28 -7.21
C ARG A 109 -22.63 -1.08 -6.26
N TYR A 110 -23.04 -1.30 -5.02
CA TYR A 110 -23.03 -0.27 -3.99
C TYR A 110 -21.61 0.25 -3.73
N ILE A 111 -20.63 -0.64 -3.53
CA ILE A 111 -19.22 -0.24 -3.33
C ILE A 111 -18.69 0.57 -4.53
N ILE A 112 -18.96 0.12 -5.76
CA ILE A 112 -18.56 0.84 -6.98
C ILE A 112 -19.19 2.23 -7.02
N SER A 113 -20.49 2.33 -6.78
CA SER A 113 -21.22 3.61 -6.81
C SER A 113 -20.68 4.60 -5.78
N GLU A 114 -20.36 4.16 -4.56
CA GLU A 114 -19.77 5.04 -3.54
C GLU A 114 -18.36 5.50 -3.92
N MET A 115 -17.55 4.64 -4.56
CA MET A 115 -16.26 5.04 -5.10
C MET A 115 -16.41 6.05 -6.26
N GLU A 116 -17.37 5.85 -7.17
CA GLU A 116 -17.67 6.78 -8.26
C GLU A 116 -18.10 8.15 -7.72
N LYS A 117 -18.96 8.19 -6.71
CA LYS A 117 -19.34 9.43 -6.01
C LYS A 117 -18.14 10.12 -5.38
N TYR A 118 -17.26 9.37 -4.71
CA TYR A 118 -16.04 9.94 -4.12
C TYR A 118 -15.15 10.62 -5.17
N PHE A 119 -14.98 10.00 -6.34
CA PHE A 119 -14.15 10.54 -7.42
C PHE A 119 -14.80 11.69 -8.18
N SER A 120 -16.13 11.68 -8.31
CA SER A 120 -16.88 12.73 -9.00
C SER A 120 -16.96 14.02 -8.17
N GLY A 121 -16.74 13.93 -6.86
CA GLY A 121 -16.87 15.06 -5.94
C GLY A 121 -18.34 15.35 -5.58
N PRO A 122 -18.60 16.33 -4.69
CA PRO A 122 -19.97 16.79 -4.45
C PRO A 122 -20.55 17.35 -5.75
N ASP A 123 -21.71 16.83 -6.15
CA ASP A 123 -22.45 17.26 -7.33
C ASP A 123 -22.92 18.71 -7.11
N GLU A 124 -22.19 19.70 -7.64
CA GLU A 124 -22.54 21.11 -7.50
C GLU A 124 -23.84 21.47 -8.27
N SER A 125 -24.40 20.52 -9.04
CA SER A 125 -25.59 20.71 -9.86
C SER A 125 -26.93 20.73 -9.09
N LEU A 126 -26.94 20.50 -7.77
CA LEU A 126 -28.16 20.45 -6.95
C LEU A 126 -28.35 21.62 -5.97
N SER A 127 -27.66 22.75 -6.15
CA SER A 127 -27.86 23.96 -5.32
C SER A 127 -28.19 25.25 -6.07
N GLN A 128 -28.50 25.17 -7.37
CA GLN A 128 -29.09 26.29 -8.10
C GLN A 128 -30.61 26.16 -8.15
N ASP A 129 -31.25 26.29 -6.98
CA ASP A 129 -32.58 26.89 -6.93
C ASP A 129 -32.72 27.70 -5.63
N GLU A 130 -32.75 29.01 -5.84
CA GLU A 130 -33.36 30.05 -5.01
C GLU A 130 -32.88 30.22 -3.56
N PHE A 131 -31.92 31.14 -3.35
CA PHE A 131 -32.17 32.31 -2.49
C PHE A 131 -31.15 33.45 -2.74
N CYS A 132 -31.70 34.58 -3.19
CA CYS A 132 -31.24 35.97 -3.10
C CYS A 132 -29.97 36.46 -3.82
N GLN A 133 -30.28 37.32 -4.81
CA GLN A 133 -29.56 38.50 -5.26
C GLN A 133 -28.82 39.25 -4.14
N HIS A 134 -27.50 39.40 -4.24
CA HIS A 134 -26.80 40.69 -4.34
C HIS A 134 -25.29 40.54 -4.11
N SER A 135 -24.58 41.51 -4.69
CA SER A 135 -23.16 41.87 -4.53
C SER A 135 -22.15 41.17 -5.44
N HIS A 136 -21.63 41.99 -6.37
CA HIS A 136 -20.40 41.76 -7.11
C HIS A 136 -19.23 41.70 -6.13
N ASP A 137 -18.63 40.53 -5.95
CA ASP A 137 -17.22 40.44 -5.61
C ASP A 137 -16.63 39.18 -6.27
N MET A 138 -15.65 39.39 -7.16
CA MET A 138 -14.95 38.31 -7.85
C MET A 138 -13.93 37.68 -6.89
N SER A 139 -14.38 36.75 -6.05
CA SER A 139 -13.49 35.88 -5.29
C SER A 139 -13.20 34.60 -6.07
N ILE A 140 -11.93 34.46 -6.46
CA ILE A 140 -11.17 33.25 -6.79
C ILE A 140 -11.99 31.96 -6.56
N VAL A 141 -12.59 31.44 -7.64
CA VAL A 141 -13.13 30.07 -7.65
C VAL A 141 -11.91 29.15 -7.57
N SER A 142 -11.63 28.65 -6.37
CA SER A 142 -10.64 27.61 -6.19
C SER A 142 -11.10 26.41 -7.02
N LYS A 143 -10.41 26.11 -8.11
CA LYS A 143 -10.64 24.89 -8.89
C LYS A 143 -10.44 23.73 -7.94
N LYS A 144 -11.53 23.17 -7.42
CA LYS A 144 -11.49 22.03 -6.52
C LYS A 144 -10.83 20.88 -7.29
N SER A 145 -9.63 20.50 -6.84
CA SER A 145 -8.82 19.48 -7.49
C SER A 145 -9.63 18.19 -7.58
N ILE A 146 -9.79 17.67 -8.80
CA ILE A 146 -10.38 16.35 -9.04
C ILE A 146 -9.53 15.35 -8.25
N ARG A 147 -10.13 14.65 -7.29
CA ARG A 147 -9.43 13.61 -6.53
C ARG A 147 -9.00 12.50 -7.50
N LYS A 148 -7.69 12.32 -7.70
CA LYS A 148 -7.17 11.48 -8.80
C LYS A 148 -7.07 10.01 -8.44
N ALA A 149 -6.78 9.68 -7.17
CA ALA A 149 -6.57 8.31 -6.73
C ALA A 149 -6.76 8.14 -5.21
N VAL A 150 -6.97 6.89 -4.79
CA VAL A 150 -7.12 6.47 -3.40
C VAL A 150 -6.33 5.20 -3.10
N PHE A 151 -6.05 5.00 -1.82
CA PHE A 151 -5.65 3.74 -1.21
C PHE A 151 -6.84 3.14 -0.43
N LEU A 152 -7.17 1.88 -0.71
CA LEU A 152 -8.30 1.17 -0.09
C LEU A 152 -7.86 0.36 1.14
N ARG A 153 -8.72 0.30 2.14
CA ARG A 153 -8.56 -0.57 3.32
C ARG A 153 -9.91 -0.91 3.94
N LEU A 154 -10.05 -2.11 4.50
CA LEU A 154 -11.19 -2.51 5.33
C LEU A 154 -10.80 -2.31 6.78
N SER A 155 -11.33 -1.30 7.46
CA SER A 155 -10.86 -0.93 8.80
C SER A 155 -9.31 -0.79 8.80
N GLY A 156 -8.57 -1.55 9.61
CA GLY A 156 -7.10 -1.58 9.63
C GLY A 156 -6.47 -2.57 8.64
N ASN A 157 -7.26 -3.36 7.91
CA ASN A 157 -6.74 -4.33 6.95
C ASN A 157 -6.55 -3.70 5.57
N SER A 158 -5.29 -3.55 5.15
CA SER A 158 -4.95 -3.19 3.77
C SER A 158 -4.82 -4.43 2.88
N PRO A 159 -5.23 -4.35 1.59
CA PRO A 159 -5.17 -5.47 0.64
C PRO A 159 -3.76 -5.65 0.04
N LYS A 160 -2.69 -5.44 0.83
CA LYS A 160 -1.28 -5.54 0.39
C LYS A 160 -0.98 -6.89 -0.28
N ASP A 161 -1.53 -7.97 0.28
CA ASP A 161 -1.41 -9.33 -0.25
C ASP A 161 -2.08 -9.51 -1.63
N SER A 162 -3.04 -8.66 -2.00
CA SER A 162 -3.66 -8.67 -3.33
C SER A 162 -2.87 -7.89 -4.36
N ALA A 163 -2.28 -6.75 -3.98
CA ALA A 163 -1.38 -6.01 -4.85
C ALA A 163 -0.17 -6.88 -5.26
N GLU A 164 0.34 -7.69 -4.34
CA GLU A 164 1.41 -8.65 -4.63
C GLU A 164 0.91 -9.92 -5.36
N HIS A 165 -0.40 -10.06 -5.57
CA HIS A 165 -0.96 -11.27 -6.16
C HIS A 165 -0.66 -11.37 -7.65
N ARG A 166 0.26 -12.29 -7.98
CA ARG A 166 0.77 -12.56 -9.34
C ARG A 166 -0.26 -13.04 -10.37
N LYS A 167 -1.54 -13.18 -10.03
CA LYS A 167 -2.58 -13.61 -10.99
C LYS A 167 -3.31 -12.42 -11.61
N MET A 168 -3.12 -11.21 -11.08
CA MET A 168 -3.69 -10.01 -11.64
C MET A 168 -2.84 -9.54 -12.81
N LYS A 169 -3.40 -9.58 -14.02
CA LYS A 169 -2.68 -9.21 -15.26
C LYS A 169 -2.20 -7.76 -15.21
N ARG A 170 -3.02 -6.84 -14.69
CA ARG A 170 -2.62 -5.44 -14.47
C ARG A 170 -1.32 -5.34 -13.66
N ASN A 171 -1.20 -6.11 -12.58
CA ASN A 171 -0.05 -6.05 -11.67
C ASN A 171 1.20 -6.58 -12.37
N GLN A 172 1.07 -7.70 -13.09
CA GLN A 172 2.15 -8.26 -13.88
C GLN A 172 2.64 -7.28 -14.95
N GLU A 173 1.72 -6.62 -15.66
CA GLU A 173 2.09 -5.66 -16.71
C GLU A 173 2.76 -4.42 -16.12
N HIS A 174 2.19 -3.84 -15.05
CA HIS A 174 2.79 -2.71 -14.35
C HIS A 174 4.22 -3.03 -13.88
N LEU A 175 4.40 -4.14 -13.16
CA LEU A 175 5.71 -4.57 -12.69
C LEU A 175 6.68 -4.79 -13.85
N TYR A 176 6.25 -5.40 -14.95
CA TYR A 176 7.09 -5.59 -16.13
C TYR A 176 7.56 -4.24 -16.70
N GLN A 177 6.64 -3.30 -16.92
CA GLN A 177 6.94 -2.00 -17.52
C GLN A 177 7.91 -1.16 -16.68
N GLN A 178 7.91 -1.36 -15.36
CA GLN A 178 8.82 -0.66 -14.45
C GLN A 178 10.16 -1.40 -14.33
N LEU A 179 10.13 -2.71 -14.11
CA LEU A 179 11.33 -3.52 -13.91
C LEU A 179 12.19 -3.65 -15.18
N VAL A 180 11.60 -3.61 -16.38
CA VAL A 180 12.36 -3.66 -17.64
C VAL A 180 13.32 -2.47 -17.79
N LYS A 181 13.03 -1.33 -17.14
CA LYS A 181 13.93 -0.16 -17.08
C LYS A 181 15.22 -0.47 -16.31
N HIS A 182 15.20 -1.50 -15.48
CA HIS A 182 16.32 -1.95 -14.63
C HIS A 182 16.88 -3.30 -15.09
N VAL A 183 16.65 -3.70 -16.34
CA VAL A 183 17.03 -5.03 -16.85
C VAL A 183 18.51 -5.37 -16.63
N ALA A 184 19.43 -4.42 -16.81
CA ALA A 184 20.87 -4.66 -16.60
C ALA A 184 21.19 -5.01 -15.14
N LEU A 185 20.56 -4.33 -14.17
CA LEU A 185 20.70 -4.63 -12.75
C LEU A 185 20.14 -6.03 -12.43
N ILE A 186 19.01 -6.38 -13.05
CA ILE A 186 18.37 -7.70 -12.88
C ILE A 186 19.25 -8.81 -13.48
N GLU A 187 19.77 -8.65 -14.70
CA GLU A 187 20.66 -9.63 -15.36
C GLU A 187 21.91 -9.90 -14.54
N GLU A 188 22.52 -8.83 -14.04
CA GLU A 188 23.71 -8.94 -13.19
C GLU A 188 23.37 -9.64 -11.86
N TYR A 189 22.24 -9.29 -11.23
CA TYR A 189 21.81 -9.92 -9.98
C TYR A 189 21.56 -11.42 -10.18
N MET A 190 20.86 -11.80 -11.25
CA MET A 190 20.57 -13.19 -11.58
C MET A 190 21.86 -13.97 -11.88
N THR A 191 22.86 -13.32 -12.51
CA THR A 191 24.18 -13.92 -12.75
C THR A 191 24.91 -14.20 -11.44
N LEU A 192 24.97 -13.20 -10.54
CA LEU A 192 25.60 -13.36 -9.23
C LEU A 192 24.86 -14.39 -8.36
N GLN A 193 23.53 -14.40 -8.42
CA GLN A 193 22.71 -15.37 -7.69
C GLN A 193 22.97 -16.81 -8.17
N ASN A 194 23.10 -17.03 -9.48
CA ASN A 194 23.41 -18.34 -10.03
C ASN A 194 24.84 -18.77 -9.69
N ALA A 195 25.82 -17.85 -9.76
CA ALA A 195 27.18 -18.12 -9.32
C ALA A 195 27.22 -18.47 -7.82
N TYR A 196 26.42 -17.80 -6.99
CA TYR A 196 26.32 -18.11 -5.57
C TYR A 196 25.75 -19.51 -5.32
N ARG A 197 24.70 -19.94 -6.03
CA ARG A 197 24.12 -21.29 -5.88
C ARG A 197 25.13 -22.41 -6.15
N THR A 198 26.22 -22.14 -6.87
CA THR A 198 27.22 -23.13 -7.26
C THR A 198 28.52 -23.06 -6.44
N HIS A 199 28.70 -22.08 -5.55
CA HIS A 199 29.94 -21.88 -4.76
C HIS A 199 29.70 -21.95 -3.25
N THR A 200 30.76 -22.22 -2.46
CA THR A 200 30.72 -22.22 -0.99
C THR A 200 30.52 -20.79 -0.44
N GLN A 201 29.84 -20.71 0.71
CA GLN A 201 29.27 -19.51 1.33
C GLN A 201 30.28 -18.38 1.65
N ASP A 202 31.58 -18.66 1.63
CA ASP A 202 32.64 -17.81 2.20
C ASP A 202 33.14 -16.68 1.28
N SER A 203 32.60 -16.50 0.07
CA SER A 203 33.09 -15.48 -0.88
C SER A 203 32.02 -14.56 -1.48
N ILE A 204 30.95 -14.26 -0.75
CA ILE A 204 29.88 -13.40 -1.27
C ILE A 204 30.41 -11.98 -1.51
N PRO A 205 30.40 -11.47 -2.76
CA PRO A 205 30.84 -10.12 -3.02
C PRO A 205 29.91 -9.14 -2.32
N SER A 206 30.46 -8.12 -1.65
CA SER A 206 29.68 -7.00 -1.09
C SER A 206 28.73 -6.36 -2.12
N ARG A 207 29.12 -6.42 -3.40
CA ARG A 207 28.30 -6.02 -4.56
C ARG A 207 26.96 -6.76 -4.64
N PHE A 208 26.89 -8.04 -4.27
CA PHE A 208 25.66 -8.83 -4.28
C PHE A 208 24.59 -8.23 -3.36
N PHE A 209 24.94 -7.95 -2.11
CA PHE A 209 23.99 -7.38 -1.14
C PHE A 209 23.59 -5.94 -1.49
N LYS A 210 24.51 -5.15 -2.07
CA LYS A 210 24.17 -3.83 -2.61
C LYS A 210 23.12 -3.91 -3.71
N MET A 211 23.31 -4.80 -4.67
CA MET A 211 22.33 -4.97 -5.75
C MET A 211 21.00 -5.54 -5.25
N GLN A 212 21.06 -6.49 -4.31
CA GLN A 212 19.88 -7.02 -3.64
C GLN A 212 19.08 -5.88 -2.99
N ASN A 213 19.74 -4.99 -2.27
CA ASN A 213 19.14 -3.83 -1.62
C ASN A 213 18.49 -2.87 -2.62
N GLU A 214 19.17 -2.55 -3.73
CA GLU A 214 18.62 -1.67 -4.77
C GLU A 214 17.42 -2.28 -5.51
N LEU A 215 17.48 -3.57 -5.85
CA LEU A 215 16.32 -4.27 -6.42
C LEU A 215 15.14 -4.30 -5.47
N PHE A 216 15.39 -4.44 -4.16
CA PHE A 216 14.36 -4.36 -3.15
C PHE A 216 13.69 -3.00 -3.09
N LYS A 217 14.48 -1.91 -3.09
CA LYS A 217 13.94 -0.53 -3.15
C LYS A 217 12.97 -0.37 -4.32
N ILE A 218 13.39 -0.81 -5.51
CA ILE A 218 12.57 -0.75 -6.73
C ILE A 218 11.29 -1.56 -6.53
N LEU A 219 11.41 -2.85 -6.20
CA LEU A 219 10.25 -3.73 -6.04
C LEU A 219 9.25 -3.20 -5.00
N ARG A 220 9.74 -2.73 -3.84
CA ARG A 220 8.88 -2.22 -2.75
C ARG A 220 8.17 -0.92 -3.15
N GLY A 221 8.86 -0.04 -3.87
CA GLY A 221 8.26 1.13 -4.49
C GLY A 221 7.12 0.75 -5.44
N GLU A 222 7.37 -0.17 -6.37
CA GLU A 222 6.36 -0.60 -7.35
C GLU A 222 5.20 -1.38 -6.71
N PHE A 223 5.45 -2.24 -5.73
CA PHE A 223 4.37 -2.93 -5.01
C PHE A 223 3.46 -1.95 -4.26
N SER A 224 4.03 -0.85 -3.76
CA SER A 224 3.23 0.20 -3.14
C SER A 224 2.38 0.92 -4.18
N GLN A 225 2.91 1.22 -5.37
CA GLN A 225 2.14 1.81 -6.48
C GLN A 225 0.96 0.93 -6.93
N LEU A 226 1.07 -0.40 -6.76
CA LEU A 226 -0.05 -1.32 -7.02
C LEU A 226 -1.22 -1.15 -6.04
N LEU A 227 -1.08 -0.42 -4.93
CA LEU A 227 -2.19 -0.09 -4.04
C LEU A 227 -3.00 1.13 -4.49
N LYS A 228 -2.51 1.85 -5.51
CA LYS A 228 -3.17 3.02 -6.10
C LYS A 228 -4.39 2.61 -6.91
N VAL A 229 -5.55 3.12 -6.50
CA VAL A 229 -6.82 2.98 -7.21
C VAL A 229 -7.23 4.35 -7.75
N SER A 230 -7.26 4.49 -9.07
CA SER A 230 -7.66 5.73 -9.74
C SER A 230 -9.12 5.69 -10.18
N SER A 231 -9.70 6.85 -10.47
CA SER A 231 -11.09 6.98 -10.92
C SER A 231 -11.40 6.20 -12.20
N ASN A 232 -10.41 6.01 -13.07
CA ASN A 232 -10.53 5.22 -14.30
C ASN A 232 -10.32 3.71 -14.10
N ASP A 233 -10.08 3.25 -12.87
CA ASP A 233 -9.87 1.81 -12.58
C ASP A 233 -10.46 1.39 -11.22
N ILE A 234 -11.73 1.76 -10.99
CA ILE A 234 -12.49 1.42 -9.78
C ILE A 234 -12.59 -0.09 -9.59
N MET A 235 -12.79 -0.84 -10.69
CA MET A 235 -12.87 -2.30 -10.65
C MET A 235 -11.58 -2.94 -10.15
N TYR A 236 -10.41 -2.35 -10.41
CA TYR A 236 -9.18 -2.79 -9.78
C TYR A 236 -9.22 -2.67 -8.25
N GLY A 237 -9.82 -1.61 -7.72
CA GLY A 237 -10.05 -1.47 -6.29
C GLY A 237 -10.91 -2.59 -5.71
N VAL A 238 -12.01 -2.92 -6.40
CA VAL A 238 -12.86 -4.07 -6.04
C VAL A 238 -12.07 -5.38 -6.09
N ASN A 239 -11.23 -5.57 -7.12
CA ASN A 239 -10.37 -6.73 -7.24
C ASN A 239 -9.39 -6.85 -6.06
N LEU A 240 -8.78 -5.76 -5.61
CA LEU A 240 -7.89 -5.75 -4.45
C LEU A 240 -8.62 -6.22 -3.18
N ILE A 241 -9.87 -5.80 -2.97
CA ILE A 241 -10.69 -6.22 -1.83
C ILE A 241 -10.99 -7.72 -1.92
N LEU A 242 -11.54 -8.17 -3.05
CA LEU A 242 -12.02 -9.55 -3.23
C LEU A 242 -10.89 -10.59 -3.26
N MET A 243 -9.69 -10.19 -3.66
CA MET A 243 -8.54 -11.08 -3.74
C MET A 243 -7.76 -11.19 -2.43
N SER A 244 -8.04 -10.33 -1.45
CA SER A 244 -7.24 -10.22 -0.24
C SER A 244 -7.66 -11.25 0.81
N LYS A 245 -6.70 -12.08 1.20
CA LYS A 245 -6.86 -12.98 2.35
C LYS A 245 -6.96 -12.19 3.65
N ARG A 246 -6.28 -11.04 3.75
CA ARG A 246 -6.35 -10.15 4.93
C ARG A 246 -7.75 -9.58 5.10
N ILE A 247 -8.33 -9.02 4.03
CA ILE A 247 -9.71 -8.52 4.02
C ILE A 247 -10.69 -9.66 4.33
N ARG A 248 -10.52 -10.82 3.68
CA ARG A 248 -11.36 -12.01 3.94
C ARG A 248 -11.37 -12.42 5.40
N ARG A 249 -10.19 -12.47 6.04
CA ARG A 249 -10.04 -12.77 7.48
C ARG A 249 -10.69 -11.68 8.34
N GLY A 250 -10.60 -10.42 7.93
CA GLY A 250 -11.32 -9.32 8.57
C GLY A 250 -12.83 -9.53 8.54
N PHE A 251 -13.42 -9.91 7.40
CA PHE A 251 -14.84 -10.25 7.32
C PHE A 251 -15.21 -11.48 8.17
N GLU A 252 -14.41 -12.54 8.10
CA GLU A 252 -14.61 -13.75 8.92
C GLU A 252 -14.64 -13.41 10.41
N TRP A 253 -13.72 -12.54 10.84
CA TRP A 253 -13.64 -12.05 12.20
C TRP A 253 -14.89 -11.27 12.61
N ILE A 254 -15.33 -10.30 11.79
CA ILE A 254 -16.51 -9.48 12.09
C ILE A 254 -17.74 -10.38 12.26
N LEU A 255 -17.95 -11.31 11.33
CA LEU A 255 -19.09 -12.24 11.35
C LEU A 255 -19.03 -13.17 12.56
N THR A 256 -17.85 -13.74 12.85
CA THR A 256 -17.67 -14.65 13.98
C THR A 256 -18.01 -13.94 15.29
N ASN A 257 -17.50 -12.73 15.52
CA ASN A 257 -17.76 -12.00 16.75
C ASN A 257 -19.22 -11.56 16.89
N TYR A 258 -19.84 -11.11 15.80
CA TYR A 258 -21.24 -10.72 15.85
C TYR A 258 -22.14 -11.90 16.24
N TYR A 259 -22.01 -13.03 15.54
CA TYR A 259 -22.90 -14.18 15.75
C TYR A 259 -22.59 -14.97 17.04
N HIS A 260 -21.31 -15.11 17.41
CA HIS A 260 -20.92 -15.91 18.58
C HIS A 260 -20.86 -15.10 19.88
N HIS A 261 -20.42 -13.84 19.83
CA HIS A 261 -20.23 -13.02 21.02
C HIS A 261 -21.35 -11.98 21.21
N LYS A 262 -22.32 -11.91 20.29
CA LYS A 262 -23.45 -10.96 20.32
C LYS A 262 -22.98 -9.50 20.49
N ASP A 263 -21.80 -9.19 19.96
CA ASP A 263 -21.28 -7.83 20.04
C ASP A 263 -22.04 -6.94 19.05
N SER A 264 -23.14 -6.35 19.53
CA SER A 264 -23.98 -5.43 18.77
C SER A 264 -23.24 -4.17 18.28
N SER A 265 -22.04 -3.87 18.81
CA SER A 265 -21.22 -2.78 18.31
C SER A 265 -20.51 -3.11 16.98
N LEU A 266 -20.59 -4.36 16.50
CA LEU A 266 -20.11 -4.80 15.18
C LEU A 266 -21.17 -4.74 14.07
N ASN A 267 -22.28 -4.04 14.28
CA ASN A 267 -23.37 -3.95 13.30
C ASN A 267 -22.95 -3.41 11.91
N TYR A 268 -21.80 -2.74 11.82
CA TYR A 268 -21.24 -2.24 10.56
C TYR A 268 -19.70 -2.26 10.57
N THR A 269 -19.13 -2.38 9.37
CA THR A 269 -17.71 -2.08 9.09
C THR A 269 -17.64 -1.06 7.97
N TYR A 270 -16.45 -0.66 7.53
CA TYR A 270 -16.30 0.26 6.42
C TYR A 270 -15.09 -0.07 5.54
N ILE A 271 -15.23 0.26 4.25
CA ILE A 271 -14.09 0.43 3.36
C ILE A 271 -13.67 1.90 3.44
N ALA A 272 -12.46 2.15 3.92
CA ALA A 272 -11.86 3.48 3.93
C ALA A 272 -11.12 3.74 2.62
N LEU A 273 -11.51 4.82 1.94
CA LEU A 273 -10.83 5.40 0.79
C LEU A 273 -9.93 6.53 1.30
N ARG A 274 -8.63 6.28 1.39
CA ARG A 274 -7.66 7.31 1.77
C ARG A 274 -7.11 7.96 0.52
N GLU A 275 -6.98 9.28 0.51
CA GLU A 275 -6.35 9.97 -0.61
C GLU A 275 -4.95 9.40 -0.92
N TRP A 276 -4.70 9.13 -2.20
CA TRP A 276 -3.40 8.64 -2.65
C TRP A 276 -2.43 9.81 -2.89
N HIS A 277 -1.22 9.68 -2.38
CA HIS A 277 -0.15 10.64 -2.62
C HIS A 277 1.05 9.95 -3.27
N ASP A 278 1.42 10.41 -4.46
CA ASP A 278 2.52 9.83 -5.24
C ASP A 278 3.89 10.05 -4.60
N ASN A 279 4.01 11.07 -3.74
CA ASN A 279 5.30 11.45 -3.11
C ASN A 279 5.34 11.05 -1.64
N VAL A 280 4.86 9.84 -1.33
CA VAL A 280 5.05 9.16 -0.05
C VAL A 280 6.32 8.33 -0.17
N ASP A 281 7.33 8.68 0.63
CA ASP A 281 8.61 7.98 0.64
C ASP A 281 8.60 6.91 1.74
N LEU A 282 8.57 5.64 1.34
CA LEU A 282 8.45 4.50 2.26
C LEU A 282 9.64 4.40 3.22
N ARG A 283 10.81 4.95 2.86
CA ARG A 283 11.99 4.93 3.73
C ARG A 283 11.79 5.76 5.00
N ASN A 284 10.87 6.71 4.94
CA ASN A 284 10.55 7.64 6.01
C ASN A 284 9.45 7.12 6.95
N GLU A 285 9.02 5.86 6.78
CA GLU A 285 8.00 5.23 7.62
C GLU A 285 8.64 4.54 8.83
N PHE A 286 8.07 4.79 10.01
CA PHE A 286 8.50 4.23 11.28
C PHE A 286 7.32 3.60 12.01
N ARG A 287 7.58 2.47 12.66
CA ARG A 287 6.67 1.80 13.58
C ARG A 287 7.06 2.09 15.01
N CYS A 288 6.11 2.56 15.79
CA CYS A 288 6.32 3.04 17.14
C CYS A 288 5.47 2.23 18.12
N PHE A 289 6.06 1.87 19.26
CA PHE A 289 5.46 0.99 20.25
C PHE A 289 5.18 1.79 21.52
N VAL A 290 3.92 1.81 21.95
CA VAL A 290 3.49 2.46 23.19
C VAL A 290 3.02 1.38 24.15
N HIS A 291 3.61 1.32 25.34
CA HIS A 291 3.20 0.41 26.40
C HIS A 291 3.03 1.19 27.69
N ASN A 292 1.95 0.90 28.43
CA ASN A 292 1.58 1.63 29.65
C ASN A 292 1.67 3.15 29.49
N LYS A 293 1.14 3.67 28.38
CA LYS A 293 1.07 5.09 28.01
C LYS A 293 2.43 5.73 27.74
N LYS A 294 3.51 4.95 27.65
CA LYS A 294 4.86 5.42 27.34
C LYS A 294 5.32 4.90 25.99
N LEU A 295 5.94 5.76 25.19
CA LEU A 295 6.66 5.32 24.00
C LEU A 295 7.89 4.54 24.44
N VAL A 296 7.98 3.27 24.07
CA VAL A 296 9.03 2.34 24.54
C VAL A 296 10.01 1.98 23.42
N ALA A 297 9.56 1.98 22.17
CA ALA A 297 10.42 1.65 21.04
C ALA A 297 10.00 2.31 19.72
N ILE A 298 10.99 2.52 18.85
CA ILE A 298 10.82 3.02 17.48
C ILE A 298 11.64 2.15 16.53
N SER A 299 11.00 1.61 15.50
CA SER A 299 11.62 0.83 14.44
C SER A 299 11.46 1.52 13.10
N GLN A 300 12.48 1.50 12.24
CA GLN A 300 12.26 1.67 10.80
C GLN A 300 11.22 0.64 10.34
N TYR A 301 10.22 1.06 9.56
CA TYR A 301 9.13 0.18 9.14
C TYR A 301 9.62 -0.85 8.11
N ASP A 302 10.33 -0.41 7.06
CA ASP A 302 10.92 -1.31 6.07
C ASP A 302 12.26 -1.89 6.55
N GLN A 303 12.18 -3.01 7.28
CA GLN A 303 13.33 -3.77 7.78
C GLN A 303 14.13 -4.52 6.70
N HIS A 304 13.65 -4.54 5.45
CA HIS A 304 14.27 -5.31 4.37
C HIS A 304 15.24 -4.47 3.54
N VAL A 305 15.28 -3.16 3.78
CA VAL A 305 16.03 -2.21 2.97
C VAL A 305 16.90 -1.32 3.84
N PHE A 306 18.18 -1.30 3.49
CA PHE A 306 19.13 -0.34 3.99
C PHE A 306 19.01 0.99 3.24
N HIS A 307 18.69 2.05 3.98
CA HIS A 307 18.66 3.42 3.52
C HIS A 307 19.72 4.22 4.29
N PRO A 308 20.90 4.50 3.69
CA PRO A 308 21.97 5.26 4.36
C PRO A 308 21.48 6.57 4.97
N HIS A 309 20.62 7.29 4.25
CA HIS A 309 19.95 8.51 4.69
C HIS A 309 19.22 8.38 6.04
N VAL A 310 18.54 7.25 6.29
CA VAL A 310 17.82 7.01 7.55
C VAL A 310 18.80 6.85 8.72
N CYS A 311 19.98 6.28 8.46
CA CYS A 311 21.05 6.20 9.46
C CYS A 311 21.72 7.54 9.72
N GLU A 312 22.00 8.30 8.66
CA GLU A 312 22.65 9.62 8.74
C GLU A 312 21.79 10.65 9.50
N HIS A 313 20.47 10.53 9.41
CA HIS A 313 19.51 11.46 10.04
C HIS A 313 18.66 10.80 11.15
N LYS A 314 19.15 9.70 11.73
CA LYS A 314 18.39 8.89 12.70
C LYS A 314 17.85 9.71 13.86
N GLU A 315 18.66 10.59 14.44
CA GLU A 315 18.32 11.41 15.58
C GLU A 315 17.22 12.43 15.25
N GLU A 316 17.22 12.98 14.04
CA GLU A 316 16.19 13.91 13.56
C GLU A 316 14.84 13.22 13.38
N TYR A 317 14.85 12.02 12.78
CA TYR A 317 13.65 11.19 12.64
C TYR A 317 13.06 10.84 14.01
N VAL A 318 13.89 10.34 14.92
CA VAL A 318 13.46 9.97 16.28
C VAL A 318 12.94 11.18 17.05
N GLY A 319 13.63 12.32 16.97
CA GLY A 319 13.20 13.56 17.61
C GLY A 319 11.81 13.99 17.15
N ALA A 320 11.57 13.95 15.84
CA ALA A 320 10.26 14.27 15.28
C ALA A 320 9.15 13.33 15.76
N VAL A 321 9.42 12.01 15.82
CA VAL A 321 8.46 11.01 16.32
C VAL A 321 8.15 11.22 17.80
N LYS A 322 9.16 11.45 18.63
CA LYS A 322 8.98 11.71 20.07
C LYS A 322 8.14 12.97 20.31
N GLU A 323 8.48 14.05 19.62
CA GLU A 323 7.74 15.31 19.72
C GLU A 323 6.27 15.15 19.28
N PHE A 324 6.02 14.42 18.18
CA PHE A 324 4.67 14.10 17.73
C PHE A 324 3.89 13.28 18.78
N PHE A 325 4.52 12.24 19.35
CA PHE A 325 3.88 11.42 20.37
C PHE A 325 3.47 12.26 21.58
N GLU A 326 4.40 13.02 22.15
CA GLU A 326 4.19 13.80 23.37
C GLU A 326 3.19 14.95 23.19
N ASN A 327 3.26 15.65 22.06
CA ASN A 327 2.50 16.89 21.86
C ASN A 327 1.18 16.71 21.11
N ALA A 328 1.03 15.66 20.30
CA ALA A 328 -0.15 15.47 19.47
C ALA A 328 -0.91 14.17 19.72
N LEU A 329 -0.22 13.04 19.95
CA LEU A 329 -0.86 11.73 19.97
C LEU A 329 -1.26 11.25 21.37
N SER A 330 -0.33 11.28 22.33
CA SER A 330 -0.45 10.55 23.60
C SER A 330 -1.72 10.94 24.37
N ARG A 331 -1.91 12.25 24.63
CA ARG A 331 -3.06 12.79 25.36
C ARG A 331 -4.42 12.42 24.75
N ARG A 332 -4.48 12.21 23.43
CA ARG A 332 -5.71 11.87 22.72
C ARG A 332 -6.06 10.38 22.82
N LEU A 333 -5.06 9.51 22.91
CA LEU A 333 -5.25 8.07 22.94
C LEU A 333 -5.19 7.47 24.35
N GLU A 334 -4.51 8.12 25.30
CA GLU A 334 -4.32 7.63 26.68
C GLU A 334 -5.60 7.43 27.48
N ALA A 335 -6.69 8.10 27.09
CA ALA A 335 -8.02 7.91 27.68
C ALA A 335 -8.69 6.60 27.24
N HIS A 336 -8.23 6.01 26.14
CA HIS A 336 -8.84 4.84 25.49
C HIS A 336 -7.92 3.63 25.47
N PHE A 337 -6.60 3.84 25.38
CA PHE A 337 -5.62 2.79 25.20
C PHE A 337 -4.40 3.01 26.09
N GLU A 338 -4.01 1.96 26.82
CA GLU A 338 -2.76 1.95 27.57
C GLU A 338 -1.59 1.52 26.70
N SER A 339 -1.81 0.59 25.77
CA SER A 339 -0.78 0.07 24.88
C SER A 339 -1.30 -0.04 23.46
N TYR A 340 -0.50 0.43 22.50
CA TYR A 340 -0.83 0.40 21.07
C TYR A 340 0.44 0.55 20.24
N VAL A 341 0.35 0.16 18.98
CA VAL A 341 1.39 0.38 17.97
C VAL A 341 0.89 1.48 17.05
N PHE A 342 1.76 2.39 16.61
CA PHE A 342 1.38 3.39 15.61
C PHE A 342 2.46 3.53 14.55
N ASP A 343 2.02 3.67 13.31
CA ASP A 343 2.91 3.87 12.16
C ASP A 343 2.87 5.34 11.77
N VAL A 344 4.04 5.93 11.52
CA VAL A 344 4.18 7.33 11.11
C VAL A 344 5.07 7.45 9.90
N MET A 345 4.80 8.45 9.07
CA MET A 345 5.74 8.94 8.06
C MET A 345 6.30 10.27 8.53
N VAL A 346 7.62 10.43 8.47
CA VAL A 346 8.31 11.67 8.86
C VAL A 346 8.95 12.31 7.63
N VAL A 347 8.69 13.59 7.39
CA VAL A 347 9.36 14.36 6.34
C VAL A 347 10.25 15.37 7.04
N LEU A 348 11.58 15.22 6.91
CA LEU A 348 12.51 16.13 7.57
C LEU A 348 12.51 17.52 6.92
N LYS A 349 12.93 18.53 7.67
CA LYS A 349 13.07 19.90 7.13
C LYS A 349 14.01 19.90 5.92
N GLY A 350 13.57 20.52 4.81
CA GLY A 350 14.35 20.59 3.58
C GLY A 350 14.26 19.34 2.71
N GLU A 351 13.74 18.22 3.22
CA GLU A 351 13.25 17.16 2.36
C GLU A 351 12.01 17.66 1.65
N SER A 352 12.15 17.98 0.36
CA SER A 352 10.99 18.18 -0.48
C SER A 352 10.33 16.82 -0.65
N THR A 353 9.10 16.68 -0.15
CA THR A 353 8.16 15.88 -0.91
C THR A 353 7.99 16.62 -2.21
N CYS A 354 8.43 16.08 -3.35
CA CYS A 354 8.39 16.81 -4.63
C CYS A 354 7.03 17.51 -4.76
N HIS A 355 7.08 18.85 -4.82
CA HIS A 355 5.89 19.67 -4.97
C HIS A 355 5.34 19.36 -6.37
N ASP A 356 4.24 18.63 -6.42
CA ASP A 356 3.37 18.68 -7.58
C ASP A 356 2.45 19.87 -7.33
N ASP A 357 2.64 20.95 -8.09
CA ASP A 357 1.85 22.19 -8.03
C ASP A 357 0.35 21.96 -8.24
N THR A 358 -0.08 20.73 -8.56
CA THR A 358 -1.48 20.36 -8.77
C THR A 358 -2.26 19.97 -7.51
N TYR A 359 -1.63 19.87 -6.33
CA TYR A 359 -2.35 19.64 -5.07
C TYR A 359 -2.32 20.88 -4.17
N PRO A 360 -3.45 21.28 -3.56
CA PRO A 360 -3.46 22.34 -2.57
C PRO A 360 -2.40 22.05 -1.49
N SER A 361 -1.67 23.10 -1.08
CA SER A 361 -0.48 23.02 -0.24
C SER A 361 -0.61 21.96 0.86
N ARG A 362 0.34 21.01 0.88
CA ARG A 362 0.54 20.00 1.95
C ARG A 362 0.72 20.59 3.36
N ASP A 363 0.55 21.89 3.52
CA ASP A 363 0.64 22.63 4.78
C ASP A 363 -0.63 22.50 5.63
N GLU A 364 -1.67 21.84 5.14
CA GLU A 364 -2.90 21.63 5.91
C GLU A 364 -2.90 20.39 6.80
N TYR A 365 -2.10 19.36 6.49
CA TYR A 365 -2.11 18.07 7.19
C TYR A 365 -0.77 17.73 7.83
N GLY A 366 -0.82 16.86 8.85
CA GLY A 366 0.35 16.42 9.61
C GLY A 366 0.73 17.38 10.75
N PHE A 367 1.47 16.85 11.70
CA PHE A 367 2.03 17.59 12.82
C PHE A 367 3.36 18.23 12.41
N ILE A 368 3.51 19.53 12.61
CA ILE A 368 4.77 20.24 12.38
C ILE A 368 5.53 20.30 13.69
N THR A 369 6.74 19.76 13.69
CA THR A 369 7.63 19.75 14.85
C THR A 369 8.32 21.11 15.02
N SER A 370 8.92 21.33 16.18
CA SER A 370 9.77 22.48 16.47
C SER A 370 10.94 22.64 15.48
N SER A 371 11.45 21.51 14.97
CA SER A 371 12.48 21.46 13.92
C SER A 371 11.96 21.72 12.50
N SER A 372 10.66 22.02 12.33
CA SER A 372 9.97 22.16 11.05
C SER A 372 9.90 20.88 10.20
N SER A 373 10.11 19.71 10.81
CA SER A 373 9.78 18.43 10.19
C SER A 373 8.27 18.19 10.25
N LYS A 374 7.72 17.42 9.31
CA LYS A 374 6.30 17.05 9.30
C LYS A 374 6.14 15.58 9.65
N VAL A 375 5.22 15.25 10.55
CA VAL A 375 4.89 13.89 10.96
C VAL A 375 3.45 13.57 10.62
N TYR A 376 3.23 12.49 9.89
CA TYR A 376 1.90 12.02 9.50
C TYR A 376 1.63 10.68 10.18
N LEU A 377 0.53 10.59 10.93
CA LEU A 377 0.04 9.31 11.41
C LEU A 377 -0.47 8.49 10.20
N ILE A 378 0.04 7.28 10.02
CA ILE A 378 -0.34 6.37 8.93
C ILE A 378 -1.36 5.36 9.45
N GLU A 379 -1.07 4.71 10.57
CA GLU A 379 -1.89 3.62 11.07
C GLU A 379 -1.82 3.55 12.58
N LEU A 380 -2.93 3.13 13.20
CA LEU A 380 -2.94 2.67 14.58
C LEU A 380 -3.16 1.17 14.54
N ASN A 381 -2.37 0.47 15.32
CA ASN A 381 -2.29 -0.97 15.34
C ASN A 381 -2.42 -1.47 16.79
N PRO A 382 -2.93 -2.68 16.97
CA PRO A 382 -2.94 -3.35 18.26
C PRO A 382 -1.55 -3.58 18.83
N TYR A 383 -1.46 -3.61 20.16
CA TYR A 383 -0.24 -3.99 20.88
C TYR A 383 -0.18 -5.51 21.10
N ASP A 384 0.06 -6.26 20.03
CA ASP A 384 0.20 -7.71 20.10
C ASP A 384 1.05 -8.27 18.94
N TYR A 385 1.30 -9.58 19.00
CA TYR A 385 2.16 -10.30 18.06
C TYR A 385 1.60 -10.42 16.63
N HIS A 386 0.34 -10.05 16.38
CA HIS A 386 -0.23 -9.96 15.04
C HIS A 386 0.21 -8.68 14.32
N SER A 387 0.53 -7.62 15.06
CA SER A 387 1.24 -6.47 14.55
C SER A 387 2.70 -6.85 14.29
N SER A 388 3.22 -6.62 13.07
CA SER A 388 4.65 -6.78 12.79
C SER A 388 5.50 -6.01 13.82
N ALA A 389 6.53 -6.65 14.37
CA ALA A 389 7.49 -5.99 15.26
C ALA A 389 8.59 -5.24 14.48
N CYS A 390 8.61 -5.34 13.14
CA CYS A 390 9.68 -4.81 12.29
C CYS A 390 11.06 -5.26 12.79
N LEU A 391 11.97 -4.34 13.11
CA LEU A 391 13.33 -4.67 13.59
C LEU A 391 13.37 -5.15 15.05
N PHE A 392 12.23 -5.25 15.73
CA PHE A 392 12.08 -5.91 17.02
C PHE A 392 11.48 -7.31 16.88
N ASN A 393 11.44 -8.04 17.99
CA ASN A 393 10.80 -9.33 18.11
C ASN A 393 9.99 -9.39 19.41
N TRP A 394 8.68 -9.60 19.30
CA TRP A 394 7.76 -9.67 20.45
C TRP A 394 8.20 -10.61 21.57
N LYS A 395 8.92 -11.70 21.24
CA LYS A 395 9.36 -12.69 22.21
C LYS A 395 10.73 -12.38 22.78
N THR A 396 11.72 -12.09 21.94
CA THR A 396 13.10 -11.90 22.41
C THR A 396 13.39 -10.50 22.90
N ASP A 397 12.62 -9.50 22.45
CA ASP A 397 12.72 -8.10 22.90
C ASP A 397 11.60 -7.72 23.87
N ALA A 398 10.99 -8.71 24.54
CA ALA A 398 9.88 -8.46 25.45
C ALA A 398 10.25 -7.50 26.60
N SER A 399 11.48 -7.55 27.12
CA SER A 399 11.92 -6.59 28.15
C SER A 399 11.87 -5.14 27.65
N ILE A 400 12.34 -4.92 26.42
CA ILE A 400 12.32 -3.60 25.75
C ILE A 400 10.87 -3.15 25.50
N LEU A 401 10.08 -4.02 24.88
CA LEU A 401 8.72 -3.69 24.45
C LEU A 401 7.77 -3.50 25.65
N TYR A 402 7.92 -4.26 26.73
CA TYR A 402 7.05 -4.15 27.90
C TYR A 402 7.64 -3.27 29.02
N GLY A 403 8.63 -2.42 28.70
CA GLY A 403 9.03 -1.28 29.52
C GLY A 403 9.92 -1.61 30.72
N SER A 404 10.93 -2.47 30.56
CA SER A 404 12.00 -2.61 31.56
C SER A 404 12.95 -1.41 31.60
N ASP A 405 13.03 -0.64 30.52
CA ASP A 405 14.04 0.40 30.31
C ASP A 405 13.40 1.79 30.31
N GLU A 406 14.10 2.79 30.87
CA GLU A 406 13.62 4.18 30.90
C GLU A 406 13.78 4.91 29.55
N GLU A 407 14.69 4.44 28.70
CA GLU A 407 14.97 5.04 27.40
C GLU A 407 14.20 4.36 26.26
N VAL A 408 13.75 5.17 25.30
CA VAL A 408 13.11 4.67 24.08
C VAL A 408 14.11 3.91 23.21
N ALA A 409 13.92 2.61 23.02
CA ALA A 409 14.79 1.80 22.19
C ALA A 409 14.56 2.10 20.70
N ILE A 410 15.65 2.32 19.95
CA ILE A 410 15.56 2.70 18.53
C ILE A 410 16.33 1.70 17.67
N ARG A 411 15.66 1.16 16.65
CA ARG A 411 16.30 0.29 15.64
C ARG A 411 16.03 0.78 14.22
N VAL A 412 17.11 0.93 13.46
CA VAL A 412 17.11 1.19 12.02
C VAL A 412 18.06 0.20 11.35
N THR A 413 17.85 -0.08 10.08
CA THR A 413 18.75 -0.95 9.31
C THR A 413 20.06 -0.20 9.08
N THR A 414 21.20 -0.72 9.58
CA THR A 414 22.50 -0.01 9.55
C THR A 414 23.45 -0.46 8.43
N GLN A 415 23.08 -1.52 7.71
CA GLN A 415 23.87 -2.10 6.62
C GLN A 415 22.96 -2.89 5.69
N GLU A 416 23.44 -3.23 4.50
CA GLU A 416 22.67 -4.05 3.56
C GLU A 416 22.23 -5.37 4.21
N VAL A 417 20.96 -5.75 3.99
CA VAL A 417 20.37 -6.92 4.64
C VAL A 417 20.98 -8.20 4.05
N GLN A 418 21.79 -8.89 4.85
CA GLN A 418 22.50 -10.12 4.46
C GLN A 418 21.62 -11.38 4.61
N LYS A 419 20.37 -11.31 4.18
CA LYS A 419 19.45 -12.46 4.19
C LYS A 419 19.22 -12.91 2.75
N PHE A 420 19.70 -14.12 2.45
CA PHE A 420 19.65 -14.70 1.12
C PHE A 420 18.23 -14.88 0.61
N ASP A 421 17.29 -15.20 1.49
CA ASP A 421 15.94 -15.65 1.11
C ASP A 421 14.99 -14.52 0.73
N HIS A 422 15.35 -13.27 0.98
CA HIS A 422 14.41 -12.17 0.82
C HIS A 422 13.88 -12.04 -0.62
N LEU A 423 14.77 -12.08 -1.62
CA LEU A 423 14.38 -11.89 -3.02
C LEU A 423 13.85 -13.18 -3.68
N TRP A 424 13.90 -14.33 -2.98
CA TRP A 424 13.54 -15.63 -3.56
C TRP A 424 12.10 -15.70 -4.03
N GLU A 425 11.21 -15.07 -3.28
CA GLU A 425 9.82 -15.00 -3.64
C GLU A 425 9.65 -14.27 -4.99
N TYR A 426 10.50 -13.30 -5.32
CA TYR A 426 10.35 -12.46 -6.52
C TYR A 426 11.19 -12.91 -7.72
N LEU A 427 11.98 -13.99 -7.60
CA LEU A 427 12.85 -14.45 -8.69
C LEU A 427 12.08 -14.83 -9.95
N ASP A 428 10.88 -15.38 -9.80
CA ASP A 428 10.04 -15.69 -10.95
C ASP A 428 9.60 -14.42 -11.69
N ILE A 429 9.36 -13.31 -10.98
CA ILE A 429 9.00 -12.01 -11.56
C ILE A 429 10.22 -11.48 -12.32
N LEU A 430 11.40 -11.48 -11.69
CA LEU A 430 12.65 -11.05 -12.31
C LEU A 430 12.96 -11.89 -13.56
N GLN A 431 12.86 -13.22 -13.46
CA GLN A 431 13.08 -14.13 -14.58
C GLN A 431 12.09 -13.88 -15.71
N LYS A 432 10.80 -13.66 -15.42
CA LYS A 432 9.78 -13.32 -16.43
C LYS A 432 10.11 -12.02 -17.15
N VAL A 433 10.68 -11.02 -16.46
CA VAL A 433 11.13 -9.77 -17.10
C VAL A 433 12.24 -10.06 -18.11
N LEU A 434 13.24 -10.86 -17.72
CA LEU A 434 14.33 -11.27 -18.61
C LEU A 434 13.83 -12.09 -19.81
N ASP A 435 12.98 -13.09 -19.56
CA ASP A 435 12.45 -13.96 -20.61
C ASP A 435 11.63 -13.17 -21.63
N ARG A 436 10.73 -12.30 -21.17
CA ARG A 436 9.92 -11.45 -22.05
C ARG A 436 10.80 -10.48 -22.83
N ARG A 437 11.82 -9.88 -22.21
CA ARG A 437 12.77 -9.00 -22.91
C ARG A 437 13.53 -9.74 -24.01
N LYS A 438 13.97 -10.97 -23.74
CA LYS A 438 14.64 -11.84 -24.72
C LYS A 438 13.70 -12.20 -25.88
N GLN A 439 12.44 -12.51 -25.59
CA GLN A 439 11.42 -12.77 -26.63
C GLN A 439 11.18 -11.54 -27.51
N GLU A 440 11.08 -10.34 -26.93
CA GLU A 440 10.93 -9.09 -27.70
C GLU A 440 12.15 -8.80 -28.59
N GLN A 441 13.37 -9.08 -28.11
CA GLN A 441 14.58 -8.96 -28.92
C GLN A 441 14.60 -9.95 -30.09
N LEU A 442 14.23 -11.21 -29.84
CA LEU A 442 14.11 -12.23 -30.89
C LEU A 442 13.08 -11.83 -31.95
N GLN A 443 11.91 -11.33 -31.53
CA GLN A 443 10.88 -10.84 -32.45
C GLN A 443 11.39 -9.68 -33.32
N ARG A 444 12.14 -8.72 -32.74
CA ARG A 444 12.75 -7.62 -33.49
C ARG A 444 13.78 -8.10 -34.51
N LEU A 445 14.62 -9.07 -34.14
CA LEU A 445 15.60 -9.66 -35.06
C LEU A 445 14.91 -10.44 -36.18
N SER A 446 13.85 -11.19 -35.89
CA SER A 446 13.04 -11.86 -36.91
C SER A 446 12.40 -10.88 -37.88
N MET A 447 11.82 -9.78 -37.37
CA MET A 447 11.26 -8.71 -38.20
C MET A 447 12.32 -8.04 -39.07
N LEU A 448 13.50 -7.74 -38.51
CA LEU A 448 14.61 -7.18 -39.27
C LEU A 448 15.08 -8.14 -40.37
N GLY A 449 15.19 -9.44 -40.05
CA GLY A 449 15.54 -10.48 -41.03
C GLY A 449 14.53 -10.56 -42.18
N LEU A 450 13.24 -10.48 -41.89
CA LEU A 450 12.17 -10.42 -42.91
C LEU A 450 12.27 -9.16 -43.77
N CYS A 451 12.55 -8.00 -43.16
CA CYS A 451 12.76 -6.75 -43.91
C CYS A 451 13.98 -6.84 -44.84
N VAL A 452 15.11 -7.37 -44.34
CA VAL A 452 16.34 -7.56 -45.14
C VAL A 452 16.09 -8.56 -46.28
N ALA A 453 15.43 -9.68 -46.01
CA ALA A 453 15.08 -10.67 -47.03
C ALA A 453 14.15 -10.07 -48.11
N SER A 454 13.16 -9.26 -47.70
CA SER A 454 12.25 -8.57 -48.63
C SER A 454 12.99 -7.54 -49.48
N PHE A 455 13.90 -6.76 -48.88
CA PHE A 455 14.73 -5.79 -49.59
C PHE A 455 15.66 -6.46 -50.60
N LEU A 456 16.37 -7.52 -50.21
CA LEU A 456 17.24 -8.29 -51.10
C LEU A 456 16.45 -8.96 -52.23
N GLY A 457 15.28 -9.53 -51.91
CA GLY A 457 14.35 -10.08 -52.90
C GLY A 457 13.89 -9.04 -53.91
N GLY A 458 13.54 -7.83 -53.46
CA GLY A 458 13.20 -6.70 -54.32
C GLY A 458 14.37 -6.25 -55.21
N CYS A 459 15.58 -6.14 -54.66
CA CYS A 459 16.79 -5.82 -55.43
C CYS A 459 17.11 -6.86 -56.50
N LEU A 460 16.98 -8.15 -56.18
CA LEU A 460 17.16 -9.25 -57.13
C LEU A 460 16.09 -9.25 -58.22
N PHE A 461 14.83 -8.99 -57.85
CA PHE A 461 13.71 -8.85 -58.78
C PHE A 461 13.96 -7.68 -59.75
N CYS A 462 14.33 -6.49 -59.25
CA CYS A 462 14.68 -5.34 -60.09
C CYS A 462 15.86 -5.64 -61.02
N LYS A 463 16.92 -6.30 -60.53
CA LYS A 463 18.07 -6.69 -61.36
C LYS A 463 17.68 -7.68 -62.46
N TYR A 464 16.82 -8.65 -62.16
CA TYR A 464 16.32 -9.63 -63.13
C TYR A 464 15.48 -8.98 -64.24
N PHE A 465 14.59 -8.06 -63.89
CA PHE A 465 13.71 -7.39 -64.85
C PHE A 465 14.43 -6.30 -65.66
N LEU A 466 15.25 -5.46 -65.02
CA LEU A 466 16.02 -4.42 -65.71
C LEU A 466 17.17 -5.00 -66.55
N GLY A 467 17.72 -6.16 -66.18
CA GLY A 467 18.74 -6.86 -66.98
C GLY A 467 18.20 -7.51 -68.25
N ARG A 468 16.87 -7.66 -68.41
CA ARG A 468 16.24 -8.23 -69.61
C ARG A 468 15.88 -7.18 -70.68
N SER A 469 15.92 -5.89 -70.38
CA SER A 469 15.53 -4.85 -71.33
C SER A 469 16.65 -4.39 -72.29
N SER A 470 17.85 -4.97 -72.22
CA SER A 470 19.02 -4.51 -73.00
C SER A 470 19.48 -5.45 -74.12
N THR A 471 18.73 -6.50 -74.48
CA THR A 471 19.14 -7.46 -75.53
C THR A 471 18.22 -7.51 -76.75
N HIS A 472 17.36 -6.50 -76.97
CA HIS A 472 16.60 -6.35 -78.21
C HIS A 472 16.84 -4.98 -78.87
N THR A 473 18.09 -4.76 -79.29
CA THR A 473 18.44 -3.86 -80.39
C THR A 473 19.71 -4.40 -81.03
N GLN A 474 19.55 -5.39 -81.91
CA GLN A 474 20.33 -5.58 -83.13
C GLN A 474 19.59 -6.57 -84.03
#